data_AF-A0A5B2V3Y6-F1
#
_entry.id   AF-A0A5B2V3Y6-F1
#
_cell.length_a   1.000
_cell.length_b   1.000
_cell.length_c   1.000
_cell.angle_alpha   90.00
_cell.angle_beta   90.00
_cell.angle_gamma   90.00
#
_symmetry.space_group_name_H-M   'P 1'
#
loop_
_entity.id
_entity.type
_entity.pdbx_description
1 polymer ?
#
loop_
_entity_poly.entity_id
_entity_poly.type
_entity_poly.pdbx_seq_one_letter_code
_entity_poly.pdbx_strand_id
1 'polypeptide(L)'
;MAKPNQEMFMNCSRVNPKGHTLYKIALGLLMAISIGACTTTPPESREPPCTRAGYFKSTDRVGGFYRCVFNSATQRWTQYPYTCPTGLEFDEKLVACVRP
;
A
#
# COMPACT_ATOMS: atom_id res chain seq x y z
N MET A 1 6.13 -9.41 19.46
CA MET A 1 7.13 -8.45 18.93
C MET A 1 8.42 -9.18 18.59
N ALA A 2 8.77 -9.28 17.32
CA ALA A 2 10.09 -9.67 16.79
C ALA A 2 10.04 -9.40 15.27
N LYS A 3 11.02 -8.82 14.58
CA LYS A 3 12.22 -8.01 14.83
C LYS A 3 12.56 -7.43 13.43
N PRO A 4 13.04 -6.20 13.28
CA PRO A 4 13.32 -5.62 11.96
C PRO A 4 14.64 -6.19 11.41
N ASN A 5 14.62 -6.67 10.17
CA ASN A 5 15.80 -6.94 9.36
C ASN A 5 16.07 -5.71 8.48
N GLN A 6 16.72 -4.72 9.10
CA GLN A 6 17.34 -3.58 8.44
C GLN A 6 18.61 -4.07 7.73
N GLU A 7 18.46 -4.54 6.49
CA GLU A 7 19.61 -4.63 5.58
C GLU A 7 19.82 -3.26 4.92
N MET A 8 21.03 -2.77 5.13
CA MET A 8 21.52 -1.45 4.84
C MET A 8 21.79 -1.33 3.34
N PHE A 9 21.07 -0.47 2.63
CA PHE A 9 21.65 0.28 1.51
C PHE A 9 21.05 1.68 1.47
N MET A 10 21.50 2.51 2.42
CA MET A 10 21.68 3.93 2.13
C MET A 10 22.69 4.03 0.97
N ASN A 11 22.28 4.55 -0.17
CA ASN A 11 23.21 5.36 -0.96
C ASN A 11 22.55 6.68 -1.35
N CYS A 12 23.23 7.73 -0.90
CA CYS A 12 22.85 9.12 -1.01
C CYS A 12 23.22 9.67 -2.37
N SER A 13 22.30 10.39 -3.01
CA SER A 13 22.67 11.53 -3.86
C SER A 13 21.59 12.59 -3.73
N ARG A 14 21.80 13.47 -2.75
CA ARG A 14 20.98 14.65 -2.48
C ARG A 14 21.37 15.71 -3.50
N VAL A 15 20.50 16.05 -4.46
CA VAL A 15 20.70 17.23 -5.32
C VAL A 15 19.47 18.13 -5.22
N ASN A 16 19.68 19.35 -4.73
CA ASN A 16 18.71 20.45 -4.78
C ASN A 16 19.31 21.55 -5.66
N PRO A 17 18.87 21.68 -6.93
CA PRO A 17 19.30 22.80 -7.75
C PRO A 17 18.22 23.90 -7.75
N LYS A 18 18.42 24.91 -6.91
CA LYS A 18 17.80 26.23 -7.10
C LYS A 18 18.41 26.89 -8.34
N GLY A 19 17.55 27.18 -9.33
CA GLY A 19 17.73 28.26 -10.30
C GLY A 19 18.87 28.13 -11.32
N HIS A 20 18.55 27.71 -12.55
CA HIS A 20 18.79 28.45 -13.81
C HIS A 20 18.49 27.53 -15.00
N THR A 21 17.68 28.02 -15.94
CA THR A 21 17.13 27.30 -17.11
C THR A 21 18.17 26.61 -18.01
N LEU A 22 19.45 26.98 -17.91
CA LEU A 22 20.56 26.39 -18.66
C LEU A 22 20.91 24.95 -18.21
N TYR A 23 20.70 24.62 -16.94
CA TYR A 23 20.94 23.26 -16.41
C TYR A 23 19.97 22.22 -16.98
N LYS A 24 18.75 22.62 -17.39
CA LYS A 24 17.75 21.73 -17.99
C LYS A 24 18.15 21.24 -19.38
N ILE A 25 18.87 22.06 -20.15
CA ILE A 25 19.24 21.75 -21.54
C ILE A 25 20.51 20.88 -21.57
N ALA A 26 21.46 21.14 -20.67
CA ALA A 26 22.65 20.31 -20.51
C ALA A 26 22.33 18.89 -19.99
N LEU A 27 21.28 18.73 -19.18
CA LEU A 27 20.79 17.42 -18.72
C LEU A 27 20.15 16.58 -19.85
N GLY A 28 19.62 17.21 -20.90
CA GLY A 28 18.95 16.50 -21.99
C GLY A 28 19.89 15.61 -22.82
N LEU A 29 21.17 15.97 -22.90
CA LEU A 29 22.17 15.28 -23.74
C LEU A 29 23.06 14.27 -23.00
N LEU A 30 22.94 14.16 -21.66
CA LEU A 30 23.67 13.16 -20.86
C LEU A 30 22.75 12.11 -20.19
N MET A 31 21.43 12.25 -20.25
CA MET A 31 20.49 11.31 -19.64
C MET A 31 20.12 10.16 -20.60
N ALA A 32 21.13 9.46 -21.11
CA ALA A 32 20.98 8.11 -21.68
C ALA A 32 21.42 7.01 -20.70
N ILE A 33 21.46 7.30 -19.39
CA ILE A 33 21.90 6.33 -18.38
C ILE A 33 20.89 6.31 -17.23
N SER A 34 19.94 5.38 -17.37
CA SER A 34 19.21 4.63 -16.33
C SER A 34 18.97 5.32 -14.99
N ILE A 35 17.83 6.01 -14.86
CA ILE A 35 17.13 6.06 -13.57
C ILE A 35 15.86 5.23 -13.75
N GLY A 36 16.01 3.92 -13.59
CA GLY A 36 14.89 3.09 -13.20
C GLY A 36 14.48 3.56 -11.81
N ALA A 37 13.56 4.52 -11.74
CA ALA A 37 12.85 4.78 -10.50
C ALA A 37 11.99 3.54 -10.26
N CYS A 38 12.49 2.60 -9.46
CA CYS A 38 11.65 1.59 -8.86
C CYS A 38 10.73 2.33 -7.87
N THR A 39 9.63 2.86 -8.38
CA THR A 39 8.48 3.20 -7.57
C THR A 39 7.96 1.87 -7.02
N THR A 40 8.48 1.44 -5.88
CA THR A 40 7.77 0.47 -5.05
C THR A 40 6.57 1.21 -4.51
N THR A 41 5.52 1.32 -5.33
CA THR A 41 4.18 1.54 -4.79
C THR A 41 3.98 0.47 -3.73
N PRO A 42 3.48 0.82 -2.53
CA PRO A 42 2.98 -0.20 -1.60
C PRO A 42 2.13 -1.17 -2.42
N PRO A 43 2.24 -2.49 -2.22
CA PRO A 43 1.44 -3.45 -2.97
C PRO A 43 -0.01 -2.99 -2.91
N GLU A 44 -0.51 -2.50 -4.05
CA GLU A 44 -1.86 -1.97 -4.13
C GLU A 44 -2.75 -3.17 -3.89
N SER A 45 -3.46 -3.16 -2.77
CA SER A 45 -4.26 -4.32 -2.40
C SER A 45 -5.26 -4.58 -3.50
N ARG A 46 -5.41 -5.82 -3.94
CA ARG A 46 -6.40 -6.18 -4.97
C ARG A 46 -7.84 -6.20 -4.42
N GLU A 47 -8.02 -5.72 -3.20
CA GLU A 47 -9.30 -5.64 -2.53
C GLU A 47 -10.13 -4.50 -3.15
N PRO A 48 -11.43 -4.72 -3.41
CA PRO A 48 -12.28 -3.70 -4.03
C PRO A 48 -12.48 -2.50 -3.08
N PRO A 49 -12.73 -1.30 -3.63
CA PRO A 49 -12.99 -0.13 -2.81
C PRO A 49 -14.29 -0.28 -2.01
N CYS A 50 -14.32 0.32 -0.82
CA CYS A 50 -15.50 0.33 0.02
C CYS A 50 -16.66 1.10 -0.63
N THR A 51 -17.81 0.44 -0.78
CA THR A 51 -19.06 1.04 -1.26
C THR A 51 -20.15 1.11 -0.19
N ARG A 52 -20.02 0.29 0.86
CA ARG A 52 -20.94 0.24 2.00
C ARG A 52 -20.19 -0.10 3.29
N ALA A 53 -20.75 0.31 4.42
CA ALA A 53 -20.19 -0.03 5.73
C ALA A 53 -20.41 -1.53 6.01
N GLY A 54 -19.42 -2.18 6.62
CA GLY A 54 -19.50 -3.60 6.94
C GLY A 54 -18.15 -4.31 6.99
N TYR A 55 -18.20 -5.63 7.09
CA TYR A 55 -17.05 -6.53 7.01
C TYR A 55 -17.17 -7.40 5.78
N PHE A 56 -16.05 -7.66 5.12
CA PHE A 56 -15.99 -8.34 3.83
C PHE A 56 -14.78 -9.26 3.77
N LYS A 57 -14.93 -10.41 3.13
CA LYS A 57 -13.85 -11.36 2.90
C LYS A 57 -12.83 -10.76 1.93
N SER A 58 -11.53 -10.92 2.23
CA SER A 58 -10.47 -10.54 1.29
C SER A 58 -10.40 -11.55 0.16
N THR A 59 -10.25 -11.05 -1.07
CA THR A 59 -9.95 -11.85 -2.27
C THR A 59 -8.44 -12.03 -2.49
N ASP A 60 -7.61 -11.25 -1.80
CA ASP A 60 -6.16 -11.19 -1.99
C ASP A 60 -5.42 -12.08 -0.99
N ARG A 61 -5.96 -12.24 0.23
CA ARG A 61 -5.33 -12.99 1.32
C ARG A 61 -6.26 -14.03 1.92
N VAL A 62 -5.80 -15.29 1.94
CA VAL A 62 -6.49 -16.40 2.62
C VAL A 62 -6.61 -16.10 4.11
N GLY A 63 -7.81 -16.25 4.68
CA GLY A 63 -8.11 -15.85 6.05
C GLY A 63 -8.12 -14.32 6.28
N GLY A 64 -7.84 -13.52 5.25
CA GLY A 64 -7.92 -12.07 5.28
C GLY A 64 -9.36 -11.59 5.18
N PHE A 65 -9.66 -10.47 5.83
CA PHE A 65 -10.92 -9.75 5.70
C PHE A 65 -10.68 -8.27 5.95
N TYR A 66 -11.63 -7.41 5.58
CA TYR A 66 -11.51 -5.98 5.82
C TYR A 66 -12.83 -5.38 6.31
N ARG A 67 -12.71 -4.29 7.08
CA ARG A 67 -13.85 -3.48 7.54
C ARG A 67 -13.89 -2.17 6.79
N CYS A 68 -15.05 -1.83 6.24
CA CYS A 68 -15.32 -0.54 5.63
C CYS A 68 -16.09 0.36 6.59
N VAL A 69 -15.63 1.60 6.73
CA VAL A 69 -16.25 2.64 7.56
C VAL A 69 -16.42 3.90 6.75
N PHE A 70 -17.61 4.50 6.80
CA PHE A 70 -17.84 5.83 6.23
C PHE A 70 -17.59 6.90 7.28
N ASN A 71 -16.71 7.85 6.98
CA ASN A 71 -16.55 9.05 7.78
C ASN A 71 -17.46 10.14 7.19
N SER A 72 -18.52 10.49 7.91
CA SER A 72 -19.49 11.51 7.47
C SER A 72 -18.91 12.92 7.46
N ALA A 73 -17.93 13.23 8.31
CA ALA A 73 -17.31 14.56 8.37
C ALA A 73 -16.39 14.81 7.17
N THR A 74 -15.66 13.80 6.70
CA THR A 74 -14.77 13.91 5.53
C THR A 74 -15.40 13.39 4.24
N GLN A 75 -16.60 12.82 4.32
CA GLN A 75 -17.31 12.13 3.24
C GLN A 75 -16.43 11.08 2.53
N ARG A 76 -15.63 10.34 3.29
CA ARG A 76 -14.68 9.36 2.76
C ARG A 76 -14.89 7.98 3.36
N TRP A 77 -14.66 6.97 2.54
CA TRP A 77 -14.54 5.59 2.98
C TRP A 77 -13.14 5.31 3.51
N THR A 78 -13.05 4.51 4.56
CA THR A 78 -11.79 3.97 5.07
C THR A 78 -11.90 2.46 5.19
N GLN A 79 -10.93 1.76 4.60
CA GLN A 79 -10.80 0.31 4.66
C GLN A 79 -9.75 -0.07 5.69
N TYR A 80 -10.09 -1.00 6.57
CA TYR A 80 -9.19 -1.53 7.58
C TYR A 80 -8.98 -3.02 7.33
N PRO A 81 -7.77 -3.46 6.97
CA PRO A 81 -7.48 -4.87 6.76
C PRO A 81 -7.25 -5.61 8.08
N TYR A 82 -7.70 -6.86 8.13
CA TYR A 82 -7.56 -7.79 9.24
C TYR A 82 -7.23 -9.18 8.70
N THR A 83 -6.86 -10.09 9.60
CA THR A 83 -6.58 -11.49 9.28
C THR A 83 -7.07 -12.36 10.43
N CYS A 84 -7.77 -13.43 10.10
CA CYS A 84 -8.20 -14.42 11.08
C CYS A 84 -6.98 -15.14 11.69
N PRO A 85 -7.12 -15.68 12.91
CA PRO A 85 -6.15 -16.60 13.46
C PRO A 85 -5.87 -17.77 12.51
N THR A 86 -4.69 -18.37 12.63
CA THR A 86 -4.25 -19.48 11.76
C THR A 86 -5.27 -20.61 11.70
N GLY A 87 -5.61 -21.04 10.47
CA GLY A 87 -6.53 -22.15 10.23
C GLY A 87 -8.01 -21.78 10.26
N LEU A 88 -8.34 -20.48 10.35
CA LEU A 88 -9.71 -19.98 10.26
C LEU A 88 -9.90 -19.10 9.02
N GLU A 89 -11.13 -19.06 8.50
CA GLU A 89 -11.54 -18.16 7.43
C GLU A 89 -12.67 -17.25 7.89
N PHE A 90 -12.73 -16.04 7.33
CA PHE A 90 -13.81 -15.11 7.62
C PHE A 90 -15.09 -15.50 6.87
N ASP A 91 -16.19 -15.66 7.62
CA ASP A 91 -17.54 -15.86 7.09
C ASP A 91 -18.33 -14.55 7.19
N GLU A 92 -18.77 -14.03 6.04
CA GLU A 92 -19.51 -12.75 5.96
C GLU A 92 -20.92 -12.80 6.56
N LYS A 93 -21.56 -13.98 6.61
CA LYS A 93 -22.91 -14.15 7.16
C LYS A 93 -22.89 -14.15 8.68
N LEU A 94 -21.89 -14.83 9.26
CA LEU A 94 -21.70 -14.90 10.71
C LEU A 94 -20.90 -13.72 11.25
N VAL A 95 -20.23 -12.96 10.38
CA VAL A 95 -19.33 -11.85 10.73
C VAL A 95 -18.27 -12.32 11.74
N ALA A 96 -17.72 -13.51 11.50
CA ALA A 96 -16.82 -14.20 12.42
C ALA A 96 -15.79 -15.05 11.67
N CYS A 97 -14.66 -15.30 12.33
CA CYS A 97 -13.69 -16.29 11.86
C CYS A 97 -14.19 -17.68 12.24
N VAL A 98 -14.40 -18.54 11.26
CA VAL A 98 -14.87 -19.91 11.43
C VAL A 98 -13.84 -20.89 10.92
N ARG A 99 -13.93 -22.14 11.38
CA ARG A 99 -13.20 -23.23 10.73
C ARG A 99 -13.92 -23.51 9.40
N PRO A 100 -13.21 -23.47 8.26
CA PRO A 100 -13.80 -23.76 6.95
C PRO A 100 -14.31 -25.20 6.83
#